data_AF-A0A0G0UQR1-F1
#
_entry.id   AF-A0A0G0UQR1-F1
#
_cell.length_a   1.000
_cell.length_b   1.000
_cell.length_c   1.000
_cell.angle_alpha   90.00
_cell.angle_beta   90.00
_cell.angle_gamma   90.00
#
_symmetry.space_group_name_H-M   'P 1'
#
loop_
_entity.id
_entity.type
_entity.pdbx_description
1 polymer ?
#
loop_
_entity_poly.entity_id
_entity_poly.type
_entity_poly.pdbx_seq_one_letter_code
_entity_poly.pdbx_strand_id
1 'polypeptide(L)'
;MLHRIKEMKLIIGLGNPGVSYSETRHNIGHMVIDKLQLVKIPGAIIKKTGVFMNESGSFVKKLITDHKIPASALYVIHDDLDIPIGEYKIQFARGPKDHNGLKSIDENLGTDEYWHVRIGVDNRPSDNRPMGEEYVLQNFSDEEKVIIDRIIKEVCKKLETLLINTN
;
A
#
# COMPACT_ATOMS: atom_id res chain seq x y z
N MET A 1 35.26 10.24 -7.03
CA MET A 1 34.60 9.56 -5.89
C MET A 1 33.27 10.25 -5.63
N LEU A 2 32.28 10.02 -6.49
CA LEU A 2 30.92 10.50 -6.28
C LEU A 2 30.23 9.44 -5.42
N HIS A 3 29.95 9.76 -4.16
CA HIS A 3 29.04 8.96 -3.36
C HIS A 3 27.70 8.94 -4.09
N ARG A 4 27.40 7.83 -4.79
CA ARG A 4 26.03 7.49 -5.18
C ARG A 4 25.24 7.48 -3.88
N ILE A 5 24.56 8.57 -3.55
CA ILE A 5 23.49 8.52 -2.56
C ILE A 5 22.54 7.49 -3.15
N LYS A 6 22.49 6.33 -2.52
CA LYS A 6 21.53 5.29 -2.85
C LYS A 6 20.16 5.97 -2.82
N GLU A 7 19.46 6.05 -3.96
CA GLU A 7 18.19 6.77 -4.03
C GLU A 7 17.25 6.19 -2.98
N MET A 8 16.95 7.00 -1.96
CA MET A 8 16.15 6.55 -0.83
C MET A 8 14.73 6.33 -1.32
N LYS A 9 14.20 5.13 -1.07
CA LYS A 9 12.83 4.75 -1.45
C LYS A 9 11.94 4.86 -0.23
N LEU A 10 10.71 5.35 -0.40
CA LEU A 10 9.71 5.39 0.67
C LEU A 10 8.62 4.37 0.35
N ILE A 11 8.40 3.41 1.25
CA ILE A 11 7.40 2.35 1.09
C ILE A 11 6.38 2.49 2.21
N ILE A 12 5.14 2.80 1.83
CA ILE A 12 4.04 3.08 2.75
C ILE A 12 2.95 2.04 2.57
N GLY A 13 2.55 1.38 3.66
CA GLY A 13 1.31 0.60 3.71
C GLY A 13 0.19 1.44 4.28
N LEU A 14 -0.90 1.57 3.54
CA LEU A 14 -2.12 2.23 4.02
C LEU A 14 -2.94 1.29 4.91
N GLY A 15 -3.67 1.89 5.85
CA GLY A 15 -4.55 1.22 6.78
C GLY A 15 -4.94 2.16 7.92
N ASN A 16 -6.07 1.85 8.58
CA ASN A 16 -6.55 2.58 9.74
C ASN A 16 -5.85 2.10 11.03
N PRO A 17 -5.59 3.00 12.00
CA PRO A 17 -5.02 2.62 13.29
C PRO A 17 -6.06 1.96 14.19
N GLY A 18 -5.61 1.06 15.06
CA GLY A 18 -6.46 0.40 16.07
C GLY A 18 -6.76 -1.06 15.76
N VAL A 19 -6.92 -1.86 16.83
CA VAL A 19 -7.08 -3.32 16.74
C VAL A 19 -8.37 -3.74 16.02
N SER A 20 -9.40 -2.91 16.03
CA SER A 20 -10.65 -3.18 15.31
C SER A 20 -10.47 -3.20 13.79
N TYR A 21 -9.44 -2.56 13.27
CA TYR A 21 -9.18 -2.48 11.82
C TYR A 21 -8.12 -3.46 11.35
N SER A 22 -7.39 -4.13 12.25
CA SER A 22 -6.16 -4.85 11.90
C SER A 22 -6.36 -5.99 10.90
N GLU A 23 -7.56 -6.58 10.88
CA GLU A 23 -7.92 -7.68 9.97
C GLU A 23 -8.83 -7.26 8.81
N THR A 24 -9.14 -5.97 8.69
CA THR A 24 -10.02 -5.45 7.64
C THR A 24 -9.32 -5.41 6.29
N ARG A 25 -10.09 -5.52 5.21
CA ARG A 25 -9.57 -5.44 3.83
C ARG A 25 -8.78 -4.14 3.60
N HIS A 26 -9.26 -3.03 4.18
CA HIS A 26 -8.64 -1.71 4.07
C HIS A 26 -7.27 -1.59 4.76
N ASN A 27 -6.90 -2.57 5.58
CA ASN A 27 -5.62 -2.65 6.26
C ASN A 27 -4.64 -3.61 5.58
N ILE A 28 -4.94 -4.10 4.37
CA ILE A 28 -4.03 -4.99 3.63
C ILE A 28 -2.64 -4.37 3.40
N GLY A 29 -2.56 -3.05 3.23
CA GLY A 29 -1.29 -2.33 3.14
C GLY A 29 -0.44 -2.49 4.41
N HIS A 30 -1.07 -2.40 5.59
CA HIS A 30 -0.40 -2.69 6.86
C HIS A 30 0.08 -4.13 6.96
N MET A 31 -0.76 -5.09 6.57
CA MET A 31 -0.41 -6.52 6.58
C MET A 31 0.80 -6.82 5.70
N VAL A 32 0.88 -6.20 4.51
CA VAL A 32 2.06 -6.33 3.63
C VAL A 32 3.30 -5.75 4.28
N ILE A 33 3.20 -4.56 4.89
CA ILE A 33 4.35 -3.94 5.59
C ILE A 33 4.83 -4.82 6.74
N ASP A 34 3.90 -5.43 7.50
CA ASP A 34 4.25 -6.30 8.62
C ASP A 34 5.11 -7.48 8.20
N LYS A 35 4.90 -8.00 6.98
CA LYS A 35 5.76 -9.02 6.38
C LYS A 35 7.02 -8.44 5.73
N LEU A 36 6.90 -7.34 4.99
CA LEU A 36 7.98 -6.75 4.21
C LEU A 36 9.13 -6.24 5.09
N GLN A 37 8.82 -5.69 6.26
CA GLN A 37 9.82 -5.17 7.19
C GLN A 37 10.76 -6.24 7.77
N LEU A 38 10.43 -7.52 7.62
CA LEU A 38 11.31 -8.64 7.99
C LEU A 38 12.45 -8.86 6.97
N VAL A 39 12.36 -8.22 5.81
CA VAL A 39 13.34 -8.30 4.73
C VAL A 39 14.16 -7.01 4.70
N LYS A 40 15.48 -7.13 4.53
CA LYS A 40 16.36 -5.97 4.43
C LYS A 40 16.34 -5.42 3.00
N ILE A 41 15.68 -4.30 2.79
CA ILE A 41 15.73 -3.53 1.54
C ILE A 41 16.64 -2.32 1.76
N PRO A 42 17.90 -2.36 1.31
CA PRO A 42 18.85 -1.29 1.62
C PRO A 42 18.41 0.03 0.98
N GLY A 43 18.47 1.11 1.75
CA GLY A 43 18.06 2.44 1.27
C GLY A 43 16.54 2.63 1.17
N ALA A 44 15.73 1.75 1.76
CA ALA A 44 14.29 1.94 1.86
C ALA A 44 13.88 2.36 3.28
N ILE A 45 12.95 3.32 3.35
CA ILE A 45 12.18 3.63 4.55
C ILE A 45 10.84 2.93 4.40
N ILE A 46 10.53 2.01 5.32
CA ILE A 46 9.31 1.20 5.28
C ILE A 46 8.44 1.58 6.48
N LYS A 47 7.20 2.01 6.24
CA LYS A 47 6.28 2.48 7.29
C LYS A 47 4.83 2.07 7.01
N LYS A 48 4.08 1.86 8.09
CA LYS A 48 2.62 1.87 8.09
C LYS A 48 2.13 3.29 8.37
N THR A 49 0.99 3.67 7.80
CA THR A 49 0.29 4.89 8.26
C THR A 49 -0.14 4.73 9.71
N GLY A 50 0.16 5.73 10.54
CA GLY A 50 -0.27 5.79 11.95
C GLY A 50 -1.49 6.68 12.18
N VAL A 51 -2.22 7.00 11.12
CA VAL A 51 -3.32 7.97 11.07
C VAL A 51 -4.51 7.36 10.34
N PHE A 52 -5.71 7.92 10.49
CA PHE A 52 -6.87 7.45 9.75
C PHE A 52 -6.68 7.60 8.24
N MET A 53 -7.38 6.78 7.47
CA MET A 53 -7.16 6.62 6.04
C MET A 53 -7.19 7.97 5.31
N ASN A 54 -8.18 8.82 5.58
CA ASN A 54 -8.35 10.14 4.99
C ASN A 54 -7.26 11.15 5.37
N GLU A 55 -6.42 10.86 6.36
CA GLU A 55 -5.31 11.71 6.82
C GLU A 55 -3.94 11.24 6.28
N SER A 56 -3.92 10.12 5.55
CA SER A 56 -2.68 9.48 5.06
C SER A 56 -1.77 10.42 4.28
N GLY A 57 -2.32 11.35 3.51
CA GLY A 57 -1.54 12.30 2.71
C GLY A 57 -0.65 13.22 3.54
N SER A 58 -1.15 13.70 4.68
CA SER A 58 -0.37 14.56 5.58
C SER A 58 0.83 13.81 6.17
N PHE A 59 0.64 12.54 6.54
CA PHE A 59 1.66 11.64 7.04
C PHE A 59 2.74 11.37 5.98
N VAL A 60 2.33 11.04 4.76
CA VAL A 60 3.25 10.76 3.64
C VAL A 60 4.03 12.01 3.24
N LYS A 61 3.37 13.17 3.12
CA LYS A 61 4.01 14.44 2.79
C LYS A 61 5.09 14.82 3.79
N LYS A 62 4.83 14.60 5.09
CA LYS A 62 5.82 14.83 6.13
C LYS A 62 7.07 13.97 5.94
N LEU A 63 6.91 12.67 5.70
CA LEU A 63 8.05 11.76 5.47
C LEU A 63 8.85 12.13 4.22
N ILE A 64 8.18 12.44 3.11
CA ILE A 64 8.81 12.92 1.88
C ILE A 64 9.65 14.17 2.14
N THR A 65 9.11 15.13 2.90
CA THR A 65 9.77 16.40 3.20
C THR A 65 10.97 16.21 4.14
N ASP A 66 10.78 15.49 5.24
CA ASP A 66 11.81 15.25 6.26
C ASP A 66 13.02 14.50 5.68
N HIS A 67 12.76 13.52 4.78
CA HIS A 67 13.80 12.69 4.18
C HIS A 67 14.26 13.16 2.80
N LYS A 68 13.67 14.24 2.26
CA LYS A 68 13.96 14.80 0.92
C LYS A 68 13.84 13.74 -0.19
N ILE A 69 12.78 12.95 -0.15
CA ILE A 69 12.52 11.86 -1.10
C ILE A 69 11.59 12.39 -2.20
N PRO A 70 11.91 12.28 -3.51
CA PRO A 70 10.99 12.68 -4.55
C PRO A 70 9.75 11.76 -4.57
N ALA A 71 8.58 12.29 -4.95
CA ALA A 71 7.34 11.51 -5.03
C ALA A 71 7.48 10.28 -5.95
N SER A 72 8.28 10.36 -7.01
CA SER A 72 8.56 9.23 -7.92
C SER A 72 9.26 8.03 -7.25
N ALA A 73 9.85 8.22 -6.07
CA ALA A 73 10.46 7.17 -5.25
C ALA A 73 9.54 6.65 -4.13
N LEU A 74 8.29 7.13 -4.06
CA LEU A 74 7.24 6.63 -3.16
C LEU A 74 6.56 5.39 -3.77
N TYR A 75 6.34 4.39 -2.91
CA TYR A 75 5.54 3.19 -3.16
C TYR A 75 4.42 3.15 -2.13
N VAL A 76 3.18 3.15 -2.58
CA VAL A 76 1.99 3.09 -1.72
C VAL A 76 1.30 1.74 -1.93
N ILE A 77 1.21 0.96 -0.85
CA ILE A 77 0.57 -0.35 -0.81
C ILE A 77 -0.82 -0.19 -0.21
N HIS A 78 -1.84 -0.62 -0.94
CA HIS A 78 -3.25 -0.40 -0.58
C HIS A 78 -4.16 -1.48 -1.17
N ASP A 79 -5.38 -1.58 -0.63
CA ASP A 79 -6.45 -2.40 -1.18
C ASP A 79 -7.02 -1.80 -2.46
N ASP A 80 -7.61 -2.67 -3.28
CA ASP A 80 -8.21 -2.29 -4.53
C ASP A 80 -9.45 -3.14 -4.85
N LEU A 81 -10.58 -2.47 -5.05
CA LEU A 81 -11.85 -3.10 -5.39
C LEU A 81 -12.06 -3.28 -6.90
N ASP A 82 -11.17 -2.77 -7.74
CA ASP A 82 -11.17 -3.05 -9.19
C ASP A 82 -10.45 -4.37 -9.51
N ILE A 83 -9.75 -4.95 -8.54
CA ILE A 83 -8.92 -6.14 -8.71
C ILE A 83 -9.51 -7.29 -7.86
N PRO A 84 -9.75 -8.47 -8.45
CA PRO A 84 -10.22 -9.64 -7.72
C PRO A 84 -9.26 -10.06 -6.61
N ILE A 85 -9.82 -10.64 -5.54
CA ILE A 85 -9.00 -11.27 -4.52
C ILE A 85 -8.09 -12.35 -5.12
N GLY A 86 -6.83 -12.40 -4.68
CA GLY A 86 -5.86 -13.33 -5.25
C GLY A 86 -5.05 -12.77 -6.40
N GLU A 87 -5.25 -11.50 -6.77
CA GLU A 87 -4.47 -10.78 -7.78
C GLU A 87 -3.85 -9.50 -7.21
N TYR A 88 -2.81 -9.00 -7.86
CA TYR A 88 -2.19 -7.72 -7.51
C TYR A 88 -1.59 -7.05 -8.75
N LYS A 89 -1.39 -5.73 -8.66
CA LYS A 89 -0.75 -4.95 -9.72
C LYS A 89 0.21 -3.92 -9.14
N ILE A 90 1.38 -3.79 -9.74
CA ILE A 90 2.34 -2.71 -9.43
C ILE A 90 2.42 -1.81 -10.65
N GLN A 91 2.09 -0.53 -10.49
CA GLN A 91 2.08 0.44 -11.58
C GLN A 91 2.50 1.82 -11.11
N PHE A 92 3.08 2.60 -12.02
CA PHE A 92 3.46 3.99 -11.76
C PHE A 92 2.33 4.93 -12.20
N ALA A 93 2.09 5.97 -11.39
CA ALA A 93 0.96 6.88 -11.53
C ALA A 93 -0.40 6.16 -11.53
N ARG A 94 -1.47 6.81 -12.01
CA ARG A 94 -2.78 6.20 -12.28
C ARG A 94 -3.22 5.14 -11.25
N GLY A 95 -3.47 5.54 -10.01
CA GLY A 95 -4.12 4.68 -9.00
C GLY A 95 -5.60 4.38 -9.31
N PRO A 96 -6.30 3.60 -8.46
CA PRO A 96 -7.76 3.56 -8.47
C PRO A 96 -8.33 4.94 -8.12
N LYS A 97 -9.51 5.25 -8.64
CA LYS A 97 -10.14 6.57 -8.43
C LYS A 97 -10.77 6.73 -7.03
N ASP A 98 -11.29 5.64 -6.48
CA ASP A 98 -12.10 5.67 -5.27
C ASP A 98 -11.37 5.00 -4.09
N HIS A 99 -10.39 5.72 -3.52
CA HIS A 99 -9.69 5.31 -2.30
C HIS A 99 -9.29 6.52 -1.45
N ASN A 100 -9.89 6.68 -0.28
CA ASN A 100 -9.73 7.87 0.58
C ASN A 100 -8.27 8.18 0.95
N GLY A 101 -7.45 7.13 1.13
CA GLY A 101 -6.03 7.31 1.43
C GLY A 101 -5.21 7.81 0.25
N LEU A 102 -5.56 7.39 -0.97
CA LEU A 102 -4.85 7.84 -2.18
C LEU A 102 -5.28 9.25 -2.52
N LYS A 103 -6.59 9.54 -2.46
CA LYS A 103 -7.12 10.91 -2.59
C LYS A 103 -6.42 11.88 -1.64
N SER A 104 -6.28 11.49 -0.37
CA SER A 104 -5.54 12.28 0.63
C SER A 104 -4.08 12.52 0.21
N ILE A 105 -3.39 11.50 -0.29
CA ILE A 105 -2.00 11.59 -0.77
C ILE A 105 -1.90 12.52 -1.99
N ASP A 106 -2.72 12.31 -3.01
CA ASP A 106 -2.71 13.09 -4.25
C ASP A 106 -2.96 14.58 -3.96
N GLU A 107 -3.93 14.89 -3.11
CA GLU A 107 -4.23 16.27 -2.68
C GLU A 107 -3.06 16.90 -1.91
N ASN A 108 -2.39 16.14 -1.04
CA ASN A 108 -1.29 16.66 -0.22
C ASN A 108 0.02 16.82 -1.01
N LEU A 109 0.29 15.93 -1.97
CA LEU A 109 1.49 15.95 -2.80
C LEU A 109 1.33 16.81 -4.06
N GLY A 110 0.09 17.02 -4.52
CA GLY A 110 -0.20 17.73 -5.77
C GLY A 110 0.15 16.94 -7.03
N THR A 111 0.33 15.62 -6.91
CA THR A 111 0.69 14.71 -8.00
C THR A 111 0.25 13.28 -7.65
N ASP A 112 -0.06 12.50 -8.69
CA ASP A 112 -0.24 11.05 -8.60
C ASP A 112 1.00 10.27 -9.09
N GLU A 113 2.10 10.95 -9.44
CA GLU A 113 3.32 10.34 -10.02
C GLU A 113 4.17 9.58 -8.99
N TYR A 114 3.62 8.52 -8.41
CA TYR A 114 4.27 7.57 -7.53
C TYR A 114 3.84 6.13 -7.85
N TRP A 115 4.47 5.15 -7.21
CA TRP A 115 4.16 3.74 -7.44
C TRP A 115 2.98 3.28 -6.59
N HIS A 116 1.98 2.69 -7.24
CA HIS A 116 0.86 2.01 -6.61
C HIS A 116 1.12 0.50 -6.58
N VAL A 117 1.08 -0.10 -5.40
CA VAL A 117 1.07 -1.54 -5.17
C VAL A 117 -0.35 -1.92 -4.77
N ARG A 118 -1.15 -2.23 -5.79
CA ARG A 118 -2.59 -2.47 -5.71
C ARG A 118 -2.84 -3.93 -5.36
N ILE A 119 -3.43 -4.20 -4.21
CA ILE A 119 -3.79 -5.56 -3.78
C ILE A 119 -5.28 -5.77 -3.99
N GLY A 120 -5.64 -6.76 -4.82
CA GLY A 120 -7.04 -7.07 -5.05
C GLY A 120 -7.71 -7.62 -3.81
N VAL A 121 -8.82 -6.98 -3.42
CA VAL A 121 -9.66 -7.41 -2.29
C VAL A 121 -11.12 -7.63 -2.71
N ASP A 122 -11.45 -7.45 -3.99
CA ASP A 122 -12.82 -7.67 -4.45
C ASP A 122 -13.14 -9.16 -4.48
N ASN A 123 -14.05 -9.56 -3.60
CA ASN A 123 -14.68 -10.88 -3.59
C ASN A 123 -16.17 -10.74 -3.29
N ARG A 124 -16.75 -9.58 -3.63
CA ARG A 124 -18.15 -9.29 -3.36
C ARG A 124 -19.05 -10.16 -4.24
N PRO A 125 -20.14 -10.71 -3.69
CA PRO A 125 -21.10 -11.46 -4.47
C PRO A 125 -21.72 -10.57 -5.57
N SER A 126 -22.09 -11.20 -6.69
CA SER A 126 -22.76 -10.51 -7.79
C SER A 126 -24.19 -10.09 -7.43
N ASP A 127 -24.86 -10.91 -6.62
CA ASP A 127 -26.15 -10.61 -6.00
C ASP A 127 -25.93 -9.88 -4.67
N ASN A 128 -26.77 -8.90 -4.36
CA ASN A 128 -26.68 -8.10 -3.13
C ASN A 128 -25.28 -7.51 -2.86
N ARG A 129 -24.61 -7.02 -3.92
CA ARG A 129 -23.25 -6.47 -3.85
C ARG A 129 -23.17 -5.32 -2.82
N PRO A 130 -22.40 -5.46 -1.72
CA PRO A 130 -22.29 -4.42 -0.71
C PRO A 130 -21.57 -3.18 -1.24
N MET A 131 -21.83 -2.04 -0.59
CA MET A 131 -21.11 -0.79 -0.86
C MET A 131 -19.61 -0.96 -0.60
N GLY A 132 -18.78 -0.37 -1.45
CA GLY A 132 -17.33 -0.55 -1.39
C GLY A 132 -16.74 -0.07 -0.05
N GLU A 133 -17.16 1.11 0.42
CA GLU A 133 -16.71 1.69 1.69
C GLU A 133 -17.04 0.84 2.91
N GLU A 134 -18.18 0.15 2.91
CA GLU A 134 -18.57 -0.78 3.97
C GLU A 134 -17.77 -2.07 3.86
N TYR A 135 -17.62 -2.59 2.63
CA TYR A 135 -16.96 -3.87 2.38
C TYR A 135 -15.47 -3.83 2.73
N VAL A 136 -14.76 -2.74 2.44
CA VAL A 136 -13.33 -2.63 2.78
C VAL A 136 -13.09 -2.62 4.29
N LEU A 137 -14.08 -2.21 5.09
CA LEU A 137 -14.01 -2.24 6.55
C LEU A 137 -14.37 -3.59 7.17
N GLN A 138 -14.76 -4.58 6.36
CA GLN A 138 -15.01 -5.94 6.83
C GLN A 138 -13.72 -6.76 6.87
N ASN A 139 -13.66 -7.74 7.79
CA ASN A 139 -12.56 -8.69 7.86
C ASN A 139 -12.61 -9.71 6.71
N PHE A 140 -11.44 -10.22 6.32
CA PHE A 140 -11.35 -11.39 5.45
C PHE A 140 -11.94 -12.64 6.12
N SER A 141 -12.63 -13.49 5.35
CA SER A 141 -13.02 -14.83 5.79
C SER A 141 -11.79 -15.75 5.95
N ASP A 142 -11.96 -16.91 6.58
CA ASP A 142 -10.86 -17.86 6.75
C ASP A 142 -10.32 -18.39 5.40
N GLU A 143 -11.21 -18.57 4.41
CA GLU A 143 -10.82 -18.96 3.05
C GLU A 143 -10.06 -17.83 2.33
N GLU A 144 -10.53 -16.60 2.49
CA GLU A 144 -9.87 -15.42 1.92
C GLU A 144 -8.49 -15.19 2.55
N LYS A 145 -8.35 -15.41 3.87
CA LYS A 145 -7.07 -15.28 4.58
C LYS A 145 -5.98 -16.17 3.98
N VAL A 146 -6.31 -17.40 3.55
CA VAL A 146 -5.36 -18.29 2.87
C VAL A 146 -4.86 -17.67 1.55
N ILE A 147 -5.76 -17.05 0.78
CA ILE A 147 -5.43 -16.39 -0.49
C ILE A 147 -4.58 -15.13 -0.23
N ILE A 148 -4.96 -14.34 0.77
CA ILE A 148 -4.27 -13.11 1.16
C ILE A 148 -2.85 -13.40 1.65
N ASP A 149 -2.66 -14.42 2.48
CA ASP A 149 -1.34 -14.83 2.95
C ASP A 149 -0.40 -15.23 1.81
N ARG A 150 -0.94 -15.88 0.77
CA ARG A 150 -0.19 -16.19 -0.45
C ARG A 150 0.21 -14.90 -1.17
N ILE A 151 -0.75 -14.00 -1.41
CA ILE A 151 -0.51 -12.76 -2.15
C ILE A 151 0.46 -11.83 -1.44
N ILE A 152 0.36 -11.68 -0.11
CA ILE A 152 1.33 -10.90 0.68
C ILE A 152 2.75 -11.43 0.45
N LYS A 153 2.95 -12.76 0.50
CA LYS A 153 4.29 -13.37 0.26
C LYS A 153 4.80 -13.08 -1.14
N GLU A 154 3.94 -13.20 -2.16
CA GLU A 154 4.30 -12.92 -3.55
C GLU A 154 4.67 -11.45 -3.78
N VAL A 155 3.86 -10.53 -3.26
CA VAL A 155 4.09 -9.08 -3.34
C VAL A 155 5.38 -8.71 -2.64
N CYS A 156 5.63 -9.21 -1.41
CA CYS A 156 6.87 -8.95 -0.70
C CYS A 156 8.10 -9.39 -1.51
N LYS A 157 8.07 -10.61 -2.08
CA LYS A 157 9.16 -11.12 -2.93
C LYS A 157 9.34 -10.27 -4.19
N LYS A 158 8.25 -9.82 -4.80
CA LYS A 158 8.29 -8.95 -5.99
C LYS A 158 8.90 -7.59 -5.67
N LEU A 159 8.50 -6.97 -4.55
CA LEU A 159 9.05 -5.70 -4.07
C LEU A 159 10.52 -5.83 -3.70
N GLU A 160 10.91 -6.87 -2.98
CA GLU A 160 12.31 -7.16 -2.67
C GLU A 160 13.14 -7.22 -3.97
N THR A 161 12.71 -8.02 -4.94
CA THR A 161 13.40 -8.18 -6.23
C THR A 161 13.48 -6.84 -6.97
N LEU A 162 12.36 -6.11 -7.09
CA LEU A 162 12.28 -4.85 -7.82
C LEU A 162 13.17 -3.79 -7.19
N LEU A 163 13.17 -3.69 -5.86
CA LEU A 163 13.79 -2.59 -5.13
C LEU A 163 15.27 -2.83 -4.84
N ILE A 164 15.71 -4.09 -4.78
CA ILE A 164 17.13 -4.47 -4.65
C ILE A 164 17.83 -4.40 -6.01
N ASN A 165 17.23 -4.92 -7.08
CA ASN A 165 17.87 -5.05 -8.40
C ASN A 165 17.88 -3.76 -9.23
N THR A 166 17.20 -2.69 -8.80
CA THR A 166 17.30 -1.35 -9.41
C THR A 166 18.50 -0.54 -8.90
N ASN A 167 19.44 -1.18 -8.18
CA ASN A 167 20.70 -0.57 -7.74
C ASN A 167 21.88 -0.96 -8.63
#